data_AF-A0A443FV76-F1
#
_entry.id   AF-A0A443FV76-F1
#
_cell.length_a   1.000
_cell.length_b   1.000
_cell.length_c   1.000
_cell.angle_alpha   90.00
_cell.angle_beta   90.00
_cell.angle_gamma   90.00
#
_symmetry.space_group_name_H-M   'P 1'
#
loop_
_entity.id
_entity.type
_entity.pdbx_description
1 polymer ?
#
loop_
_entity_poly.entity_id
_entity_poly.type
_entity_poly.pdbx_seq_one_letter_code
_entity_poly.pdbx_strand_id
1 'polypeptide(L)'
;MQSSTKIGIERLPLIWILRIEDFGADVQWSRQDLSTGSFCVTMNVKLLKYHAYSRWFGRPSWNASYLFGRACRRLKPGDIVIDAGANLGEITSALAKTGSTVHAFEPDPYTFERLRKNVGAFKNVHLYQQALADQSGTAKLYRSREFSSDPDFWSQSSSLYADKSNISKDDYTEVEQLSIVDFVRELGSPVRILKIDVEGAEVPMLESILSCGLMNKIDMIFAETHEKKIPQLAERTRALREAIKRDWANKINLDWH
;
A
#
# COMPACT_ATOMS: atom_id res chain seq x y z
N MET A 1 19.05 -19.75 16.31
CA MET A 1 18.71 -21.15 15.94
C MET A 1 17.21 -21.24 15.71
N GLN A 2 16.77 -21.24 14.45
CA GLN A 2 15.36 -21.42 14.10
C GLN A 2 15.06 -22.93 14.09
N SER A 3 14.10 -23.37 14.88
CA SER A 3 13.64 -24.77 14.89
C SER A 3 12.82 -25.05 13.62
N SER A 4 13.38 -25.85 12.72
CA SER A 4 12.66 -26.40 11.56
C SER A 4 11.96 -27.70 11.98
N THR A 5 10.64 -27.70 12.05
CA THR A 5 9.85 -28.92 12.30
C THR A 5 9.65 -29.66 10.97
N LYS A 6 10.23 -30.86 10.83
CA LYS A 6 9.91 -31.79 9.75
C LYS A 6 8.55 -32.43 10.07
N ILE A 7 7.55 -32.18 9.23
CA ILE A 7 6.25 -32.85 9.32
C ILE A 7 6.24 -33.95 8.25
N GLY A 8 6.22 -35.20 8.69
CA GLY A 8 6.08 -36.36 7.81
C GLY A 8 4.66 -36.44 7.25
N ILE A 9 4.55 -36.68 5.95
CA ILE A 9 3.27 -36.80 5.21
C ILE A 9 2.74 -38.22 5.40
N GLU A 10 2.46 -38.65 6.63
CA GLU A 10 1.67 -39.87 6.84
C GLU A 10 0.72 -39.62 8.01
N ARG A 11 -0.57 -39.50 7.67
CA ARG A 11 -1.73 -39.31 8.57
C ARG A 11 -2.01 -37.86 9.00
N LEU A 12 -2.56 -37.08 8.06
CA LEU A 12 -3.52 -36.03 8.42
C LEU A 12 -4.93 -36.49 8.00
N PRO A 13 -5.94 -36.38 8.88
CA PRO A 13 -7.32 -36.71 8.54
C PRO A 13 -7.83 -35.78 7.42
N LEU A 14 -8.65 -36.32 6.52
CA LEU A 14 -9.25 -35.65 5.38
C LEU A 14 -9.95 -34.33 5.78
N ILE A 15 -9.26 -33.20 5.72
CA ILE A 15 -9.86 -31.86 5.55
C ILE A 15 -8.87 -30.81 5.01
N TRP A 16 -7.62 -31.18 4.73
CA TRP A 16 -6.57 -30.26 4.26
C TRP A 16 -6.10 -30.63 2.86
N ILE A 17 -6.87 -30.26 1.82
CA ILE A 17 -6.36 -30.27 0.45
C ILE A 17 -6.21 -28.81 0.01
N LEU A 18 -5.12 -28.18 0.42
CA LEU A 18 -4.58 -27.01 -0.27
C LEU A 18 -3.85 -27.55 -1.49
N ARG A 19 -4.21 -27.12 -2.71
CA ARG A 19 -3.52 -27.62 -3.92
C ARG A 19 -2.15 -26.96 -3.97
N ILE A 20 -1.13 -27.70 -4.40
CA ILE A 20 0.25 -27.18 -4.54
C ILE A 20 0.29 -25.95 -5.46
N GLU A 21 -0.62 -25.90 -6.44
CA GLU A 21 -0.83 -24.78 -7.37
C GLU A 21 -1.20 -23.46 -6.66
N ASP A 22 -1.79 -23.51 -5.46
CA ASP A 22 -2.22 -22.35 -4.68
C ASP A 22 -1.03 -21.54 -4.10
N PHE A 23 0.20 -22.09 -4.14
CA PHE A 23 1.38 -21.54 -3.46
C PHE A 23 2.48 -20.97 -4.38
N GLY A 24 2.38 -21.16 -5.71
CA GLY A 24 3.24 -20.52 -6.71
C GLY A 24 4.76 -20.53 -6.40
N ALA A 25 5.45 -19.42 -6.69
CA ALA A 25 6.89 -19.23 -6.51
C ALA A 25 7.36 -19.14 -5.03
N ASP A 26 6.46 -19.33 -4.06
CA ASP A 26 6.72 -19.13 -2.63
C ASP A 26 7.10 -20.44 -1.90
N VAL A 27 7.30 -21.50 -2.65
CA VAL A 27 7.75 -22.82 -2.18
C VAL A 27 9.23 -23.01 -2.52
N GLN A 28 10.06 -23.23 -1.49
CA GLN A 28 11.41 -23.76 -1.70
C GLN A 28 11.36 -25.28 -1.76
N TRP A 29 11.71 -25.82 -2.93
CA TRP A 29 11.85 -27.25 -3.16
C TRP A 29 13.17 -27.72 -2.58
N SER A 30 13.13 -28.71 -1.68
CA SER A 30 14.32 -29.43 -1.25
C SER A 30 14.27 -30.88 -1.74
N ARG A 31 15.47 -31.40 -2.09
CA ARG A 31 15.78 -32.64 -2.84
C ARG A 31 14.73 -33.75 -2.80
N GLN A 32 14.51 -34.33 -3.97
CA GLN A 32 13.78 -35.57 -4.20
C GLN A 32 14.48 -36.74 -3.48
N ASP A 33 13.72 -37.50 -2.68
CA ASP A 33 14.16 -38.81 -2.23
C ASP A 33 13.80 -39.83 -3.33
N LEU A 34 14.83 -40.28 -4.05
CA LEU A 34 14.68 -41.19 -5.20
C LEU A 34 14.22 -42.61 -4.80
N SER A 35 14.16 -42.94 -3.51
CA SER A 35 13.74 -44.25 -3.03
C SER A 35 12.24 -44.39 -2.79
N THR A 36 11.52 -43.29 -2.57
CA THR A 36 10.09 -43.30 -2.18
C THR A 36 9.19 -42.43 -3.08
N GLY A 37 9.76 -41.68 -4.03
CA GLY A 37 9.00 -40.77 -4.89
C GLY A 37 8.36 -39.58 -4.14
N SER A 38 8.72 -39.38 -2.86
CA SER A 38 8.14 -38.36 -2.01
C SER A 38 8.88 -37.02 -2.13
N PHE A 39 8.11 -35.93 -2.18
CA PHE A 39 8.64 -34.56 -2.20
C PHE A 39 8.52 -33.94 -0.81
N CYS A 40 9.61 -33.34 -0.33
CA CYS A 40 9.60 -32.56 0.91
C CYS A 40 9.57 -31.07 0.58
N VAL A 41 8.44 -30.43 0.86
CA VAL A 41 8.24 -29.00 0.71
C VAL A 41 8.47 -28.32 2.05
N THR A 42 9.43 -27.41 2.12
CA THR A 42 9.59 -26.55 3.29
C THR A 42 8.82 -25.27 3.05
N MET A 43 7.76 -25.05 3.82
CA MET A 43 6.91 -23.86 3.69
C MET A 43 6.91 -23.06 4.99
N ASN A 44 6.90 -21.74 4.86
CA ASN A 44 6.84 -20.87 6.04
C ASN A 44 5.49 -21.08 6.75
N VAL A 45 5.52 -21.44 8.03
CA VAL A 45 4.30 -21.70 8.83
C VAL A 45 3.36 -20.49 8.86
N LYS A 46 3.88 -19.26 8.74
CA LYS A 46 3.06 -18.05 8.60
C LYS A 46 2.30 -18.02 7.26
N LEU A 47 2.91 -18.50 6.18
CA LEU A 47 2.28 -18.61 4.86
C LEU A 47 1.13 -19.62 4.88
N LEU A 48 1.37 -20.82 5.43
CA LEU A 48 0.35 -21.87 5.50
C LEU A 48 -0.88 -21.38 6.29
N LYS A 49 -0.64 -20.72 7.44
CA LYS A 49 -1.70 -20.11 8.24
C LYS A 49 -2.46 -19.02 7.47
N TYR A 50 -1.76 -18.19 6.70
CA TYR A 50 -2.39 -17.15 5.88
C TYR A 50 -3.30 -17.72 4.78
N HIS A 51 -2.84 -18.70 4.01
CA HIS A 51 -3.64 -19.31 2.93
C HIS A 51 -4.84 -20.10 3.49
N ALA A 52 -4.63 -20.86 4.57
CA ALA A 52 -5.70 -21.57 5.26
C ALA A 52 -6.75 -20.61 5.83
N TYR A 53 -6.33 -19.53 6.49
CA TYR A 53 -7.23 -18.54 7.07
C TYR A 53 -8.01 -17.79 6.00
N SER A 54 -7.32 -17.32 4.95
CA SER A 54 -7.93 -16.53 3.86
C SER A 54 -9.02 -17.30 3.09
N ARG A 55 -8.89 -18.62 3.01
CA ARG A 55 -9.86 -19.51 2.34
C ARG A 55 -11.14 -19.73 3.16
N TRP A 56 -11.06 -19.63 4.49
CA TRP A 56 -12.16 -19.96 5.41
C TRP A 56 -12.81 -18.76 6.08
N PHE A 57 -12.07 -17.67 6.32
CA PHE A 57 -12.53 -16.54 7.14
C PHE A 57 -12.51 -15.19 6.40
N GLY A 58 -12.19 -15.18 5.11
CA GLY A 58 -11.90 -13.95 4.36
C GLY A 58 -10.46 -13.48 4.56
N ARG A 59 -9.98 -12.60 3.67
CA ARG A 59 -8.59 -12.12 3.69
C ARG A 59 -8.40 -11.17 4.89
N PRO A 60 -7.52 -11.49 5.85
CA PRO A 60 -7.31 -10.64 7.02
C PRO A 60 -6.63 -9.33 6.63
N SER A 61 -6.84 -8.25 7.41
CA SER A 61 -6.15 -6.95 7.26
C SER A 61 -4.62 -7.08 7.22
N TRP A 62 -4.08 -8.13 7.85
CA TRP A 62 -2.68 -8.55 7.77
C TRP A 62 -2.18 -8.79 6.33
N ASN A 63 -3.06 -8.93 5.33
CA ASN A 63 -2.66 -9.14 3.94
C ASN A 63 -1.95 -7.94 3.34
N ALA A 64 -2.47 -6.72 3.52
CA ALA A 64 -1.90 -5.53 2.88
C ALA A 64 -0.48 -5.27 3.40
N SER A 65 -0.30 -5.19 4.73
CA SER A 65 1.02 -4.98 5.33
C SER A 65 1.99 -6.14 5.04
N TYR A 66 1.50 -7.38 5.01
CA TYR A 66 2.32 -8.54 4.63
C TYR A 66 2.79 -8.47 3.18
N LEU A 67 1.87 -8.21 2.24
CA LEU A 67 2.18 -8.08 0.81
C LEU A 67 3.09 -6.88 0.56
N PHE A 68 2.86 -5.76 1.22
CA PHE A 68 3.72 -4.59 1.17
C PHE A 68 5.13 -4.93 1.65
N GLY A 69 5.27 -5.59 2.80
CA GLY A 69 6.56 -6.06 3.28
C GLY A 69 7.24 -7.06 2.32
N ARG A 70 6.47 -7.90 1.60
CA ARG A 70 7.01 -8.76 0.54
C ARG A 70 7.50 -7.97 -0.67
N ALA A 71 6.73 -6.96 -1.09
CA ALA A 71 7.08 -6.08 -2.19
C ALA A 71 8.37 -5.32 -1.85
N CYS A 72 8.47 -4.76 -0.64
CA CYS A 72 9.66 -4.09 -0.13
C CYS A 72 10.91 -4.98 -0.16
N ARG A 73 10.78 -6.26 0.23
CA ARG A 73 11.91 -7.22 0.19
C ARG A 73 12.40 -7.55 -1.23
N ARG A 74 11.61 -7.25 -2.26
CA ARG A 74 11.96 -7.46 -3.68
C ARG A 74 12.49 -6.19 -4.34
N LEU A 75 12.41 -5.03 -3.66
CA LEU A 75 12.99 -3.79 -4.14
C LEU A 75 14.51 -3.92 -4.23
N LYS A 76 15.05 -3.24 -5.23
CA LYS A 76 16.48 -3.10 -5.46
C LYS A 76 16.88 -1.63 -5.29
N PRO A 77 18.15 -1.34 -4.97
CA PRO A 77 18.64 0.03 -4.97
C PRO A 77 18.34 0.74 -6.29
N GLY A 78 17.81 1.96 -6.21
CA GLY A 78 17.41 2.76 -7.38
C GLY A 78 16.02 2.45 -7.96
N ASP A 79 15.34 1.41 -7.49
CA ASP A 79 13.92 1.20 -7.82
C ASP A 79 13.09 2.41 -7.39
N ILE A 80 12.15 2.85 -8.22
CA ILE A 80 11.30 4.00 -7.91
C ILE A 80 10.08 3.55 -7.09
N VAL A 81 9.82 4.26 -6.00
CA VAL A 81 8.62 4.08 -5.17
C VAL A 81 7.99 5.43 -4.83
N ILE A 82 6.67 5.45 -4.72
CA ILE A 82 5.89 6.65 -4.40
C ILE A 82 5.13 6.41 -3.10
N ASP A 83 5.22 7.36 -2.18
CA ASP A 83 4.48 7.41 -0.91
C ASP A 83 3.58 8.65 -0.91
N ALA A 84 2.30 8.47 -1.29
CA ALA A 84 1.30 9.54 -1.28
C ALA A 84 0.57 9.56 0.06
N GLY A 85 0.66 10.71 0.75
CA GLY A 85 0.29 10.85 2.15
C GLY A 85 1.37 10.27 3.07
N ALA A 86 2.58 10.80 2.92
CA ALA A 86 3.76 10.34 3.64
C ALA A 86 3.70 10.64 5.15
N ASN A 87 2.88 11.62 5.56
CA ASN A 87 2.68 12.02 6.95
C ASN A 87 4.03 12.24 7.66
N LEU A 88 4.26 11.66 8.84
CA LEU A 88 5.52 11.80 9.59
C LEU A 88 6.68 10.98 9.00
N GLY A 89 6.47 10.23 7.92
CA GLY A 89 7.53 9.54 7.18
C GLY A 89 7.88 8.14 7.65
N GLU A 90 7.01 7.46 8.40
CA GLU A 90 7.24 6.08 8.85
C GLU A 90 7.43 5.12 7.67
N ILE A 91 6.50 5.16 6.70
CA ILE A 91 6.54 4.36 5.48
C ILE A 91 7.68 4.84 4.56
N THR A 92 7.82 6.15 4.39
CA THR A 92 8.91 6.76 3.62
C THR A 92 10.28 6.27 4.11
N SER A 93 10.53 6.28 5.42
CA SER A 93 11.79 5.78 6.01
C SER A 93 11.97 4.27 5.76
N ALA A 94 10.91 3.47 5.88
CA ALA A 94 10.99 2.04 5.62
C ALA A 94 11.35 1.75 4.15
N LEU A 95 10.75 2.48 3.21
CA LEU A 95 11.07 2.43 1.79
C LEU A 95 12.50 2.91 1.51
N ALA A 96 12.92 4.02 2.12
CA ALA A 96 14.27 4.58 1.93
C ALA A 96 15.37 3.60 2.35
N LYS A 97 15.16 2.84 3.43
CA LYS A 97 16.10 1.80 3.92
C LYS A 97 16.31 0.65 2.94
N THR A 98 15.45 0.48 1.93
CA THR A 98 15.65 -0.53 0.87
C THR A 98 16.65 -0.09 -0.21
N GLY A 99 17.04 1.19 -0.21
CA GLY A 99 17.88 1.80 -1.25
C GLY A 99 17.10 2.29 -2.47
N SER A 100 15.78 2.14 -2.50
CA SER A 100 14.91 2.70 -3.54
C SER A 100 14.95 4.23 -3.58
N THR A 101 14.66 4.80 -4.76
CA THR A 101 14.40 6.23 -4.93
C THR A 101 12.96 6.50 -4.51
N VAL A 102 12.77 7.18 -3.39
CA VAL A 102 11.45 7.43 -2.80
C VAL A 102 10.98 8.83 -3.16
N HIS A 103 9.79 8.95 -3.74
CA HIS A 103 9.08 10.22 -3.90
C HIS A 103 7.94 10.27 -2.89
N ALA A 104 8.07 11.14 -1.88
CA ALA A 104 7.13 11.23 -0.77
C ALA A 104 6.37 12.57 -0.80
N PHE A 105 5.05 12.47 -0.78
CA PHE A 105 4.12 13.60 -0.89
C PHE A 105 3.37 13.80 0.41
N GLU A 106 3.49 15.00 1.00
CA GLU A 106 2.73 15.41 2.18
C GLU A 106 2.31 16.88 2.00
N PRO A 107 1.02 17.16 1.77
CA PRO A 107 0.55 18.52 1.51
C PRO A 107 0.53 19.42 2.74
N ASP A 108 0.36 18.88 3.94
CA ASP A 108 0.19 19.67 5.14
C ASP A 108 1.51 20.35 5.56
N PRO A 109 1.60 21.70 5.63
CA PRO A 109 2.87 22.38 5.91
C PRO A 109 3.51 21.99 7.26
N TYR A 110 2.70 21.75 8.29
CA TYR A 110 3.21 21.37 9.61
C TYR A 110 3.78 19.95 9.55
N THR A 111 2.99 19.02 9.00
CA THR A 111 3.35 17.61 8.88
C THR A 111 4.56 17.42 7.96
N PHE A 112 4.62 18.17 6.85
CA PHE A 112 5.74 18.16 5.92
C PHE A 112 7.06 18.58 6.57
N GLU A 113 7.06 19.60 7.43
CA GLU A 113 8.27 20.00 8.14
C GLU A 113 8.76 18.91 9.11
N ARG A 114 7.85 18.10 9.68
CA ARG A 114 8.23 16.93 10.50
C ARG A 114 8.72 15.77 9.64
N LEU A 115 8.05 15.48 8.53
CA LEU A 115 8.51 14.53 7.52
C LEU A 115 9.96 14.83 7.15
N ARG A 116 10.24 16.07 6.75
CA ARG A 116 11.55 16.56 6.35
C ARG A 116 12.61 16.33 7.42
N LYS A 117 12.29 16.58 8.69
CA LYS A 117 13.20 16.31 9.81
C LYS A 117 13.44 14.80 10.00
N ASN A 118 12.38 14.00 9.93
CA ASN A 118 12.43 12.56 10.20
C ASN A 118 13.19 11.78 9.12
N VAL A 119 13.07 12.19 7.86
CA VAL A 119 13.69 11.47 6.72
C VAL A 119 14.84 12.23 6.06
N GLY A 120 15.19 13.43 6.53
CA GLY A 120 16.19 14.29 5.90
C GLY A 120 17.62 13.73 5.84
N ALA A 121 17.92 12.68 6.61
CA ALA A 121 19.20 11.97 6.51
C ALA A 121 19.29 11.03 5.29
N PHE A 122 18.17 10.66 4.67
CA PHE A 122 18.14 9.78 3.51
C PHE A 122 18.37 10.57 2.22
N LYS A 123 19.46 10.26 1.51
CA LYS A 123 19.82 10.92 0.23
C LYS A 123 18.97 10.47 -0.95
N ASN A 124 18.27 9.35 -0.80
CA ASN A 124 17.42 8.71 -1.80
C ASN A 124 15.93 9.04 -1.62
N VAL A 125 15.61 10.09 -0.86
CA VAL A 125 14.24 10.55 -0.64
C VAL A 125 14.06 11.95 -1.25
N HIS A 126 13.03 12.08 -2.08
CA HIS A 126 12.57 13.32 -2.68
C HIS A 126 11.25 13.71 -2.04
N LEU A 127 11.19 14.92 -1.47
CA LEU A 127 10.05 15.40 -0.70
C LEU A 127 9.28 16.44 -1.51
N TYR A 128 7.96 16.32 -1.50
CA TYR A 128 7.03 17.21 -2.19
C TYR A 128 5.98 17.70 -1.21
N GLN A 129 5.94 19.02 -0.97
CA GLN A 129 4.89 19.65 -0.16
C GLN A 129 3.64 19.91 -1.02
N GLN A 130 3.10 18.84 -1.60
CA GLN A 130 2.00 18.87 -2.55
C GLN A 130 1.11 17.65 -2.32
N ALA A 131 -0.18 17.79 -2.58
CA ALA A 131 -1.11 16.67 -2.60
C ALA A 131 -1.00 15.97 -3.95
N LEU A 132 -0.66 14.69 -3.95
CA LEU A 132 -0.75 13.88 -5.17
C LEU A 132 -2.23 13.56 -5.42
N ALA A 133 -2.75 13.91 -6.59
CA ALA A 133 -4.17 13.87 -6.92
C ALA A 133 -4.41 13.39 -8.37
N ASP A 134 -5.67 13.33 -8.80
CA ASP A 134 -6.05 13.02 -10.19
C ASP A 134 -5.73 14.17 -11.16
N GLN A 135 -5.69 15.40 -10.68
CA GLN A 135 -5.38 16.61 -11.46
C GLN A 135 -4.45 17.57 -10.72
N SER A 136 -3.72 18.39 -11.47
CA SER A 136 -2.92 19.48 -10.93
C SER A 136 -3.80 20.70 -10.61
N GLY A 137 -3.42 21.49 -9.61
CA GLY A 137 -4.18 22.67 -9.21
C GLY A 137 -3.97 23.06 -7.75
N THR A 138 -5.03 23.58 -7.13
CA THR A 138 -5.03 23.97 -5.72
C THR A 138 -6.28 23.42 -5.07
N ALA A 139 -6.16 22.92 -3.84
CA ALA A 139 -7.29 22.46 -3.05
C ALA A 139 -7.20 22.90 -1.60
N LYS A 140 -8.34 22.84 -0.92
CA LYS A 140 -8.42 23.04 0.52
C LYS A 140 -8.12 21.72 1.20
N LEU A 141 -7.08 21.71 2.03
CA LEU A 141 -6.78 20.64 2.97
C LEU A 141 -7.39 21.02 4.31
N TYR A 142 -8.36 20.25 4.76
CA TYR A 142 -9.02 20.46 6.04
C TYR A 142 -8.40 19.58 7.12
N ARG A 143 -8.22 20.14 8.32
CA ARG A 143 -7.61 19.45 9.47
C ARG A 143 -8.67 18.94 10.45
N SER A 144 -8.29 17.99 11.30
CA SER A 144 -9.11 17.58 12.44
C SER A 144 -9.33 18.76 13.40
N ARG A 145 -10.49 18.81 14.06
CA ARG A 145 -10.81 19.86 15.05
C ARG A 145 -9.81 19.85 16.22
N GLU A 146 -9.30 18.67 16.52
CA GLU A 146 -8.36 18.40 17.60
C GLU A 146 -6.89 18.59 17.17
N PHE A 147 -6.63 19.01 15.93
CA PHE A 147 -5.27 19.18 15.41
C PHE A 147 -4.40 20.05 16.32
N SER A 148 -4.94 21.13 16.87
CA SER A 148 -4.19 22.00 17.80
C SER A 148 -3.83 21.35 19.14
N SER A 149 -4.52 20.28 19.55
CA SER A 149 -4.29 19.60 20.82
C SER A 149 -3.10 18.64 20.77
N ASP A 150 -2.94 17.94 19.65
CA ASP A 150 -1.81 17.06 19.36
C ASP A 150 -1.63 16.96 17.83
N PRO A 151 -0.91 17.92 17.21
CA PRO A 151 -0.78 17.97 15.76
C PRO A 151 -0.15 16.72 15.14
N ASP A 152 0.71 16.03 15.90
CA ASP A 152 1.43 14.84 15.43
C ASP A 152 0.51 13.62 15.36
N PHE A 153 -0.36 13.48 16.35
CA PHE A 153 -1.36 12.41 16.38
C PHE A 153 -2.48 12.66 15.36
N TRP A 154 -2.96 13.91 15.28
CA TRP A 154 -4.12 14.25 14.46
C TRP A 154 -3.81 14.55 12.99
N SER A 155 -2.53 14.65 12.60
CA SER A 155 -2.12 14.83 11.20
C SER A 155 -2.71 13.76 10.26
N GLN A 156 -2.83 12.52 10.75
CA GLN A 156 -3.41 11.37 10.04
C GLN A 156 -4.88 11.56 9.65
N SER A 157 -5.55 12.58 10.19
CA SER A 157 -6.98 12.82 9.92
C SER A 157 -7.25 13.92 8.90
N SER A 158 -6.23 14.61 8.39
CA SER A 158 -6.37 15.68 7.39
C SER A 158 -6.97 15.15 6.09
N SER A 159 -7.83 15.92 5.40
CA SER A 159 -8.52 15.45 4.18
C SER A 159 -8.81 16.60 3.22
N LEU A 160 -8.90 16.29 1.92
CA LEU A 160 -9.38 17.22 0.90
C LEU A 160 -10.92 17.35 0.87
N TYR A 161 -11.65 16.52 1.61
CA TYR A 161 -13.11 16.53 1.65
C TYR A 161 -13.63 17.18 2.94
N ALA A 162 -14.40 18.27 2.77
CA ALA A 162 -14.99 19.03 3.87
C ALA A 162 -16.06 18.27 4.68
N ASP A 163 -16.62 17.18 4.13
CA ASP A 163 -17.75 16.46 4.72
C ASP A 163 -17.35 15.28 5.62
N LYS A 164 -16.06 15.12 5.92
CA LYS A 164 -15.59 14.12 6.89
C LYS A 164 -16.04 14.51 8.30
N SER A 165 -16.61 13.56 9.06
CA SER A 165 -17.27 13.80 10.35
C SER A 165 -16.39 14.49 11.41
N ASN A 166 -15.06 14.30 11.33
CA ASN A 166 -14.10 14.70 12.35
C ASN A 166 -13.31 15.98 11.97
N ILE A 167 -13.76 16.71 10.95
CA ILE A 167 -13.05 17.87 10.41
C ILE A 167 -13.76 19.18 10.79
N SER A 168 -12.97 20.25 10.99
CA SER A 168 -13.50 21.61 11.04
C SER A 168 -13.66 22.16 9.63
N LYS A 169 -14.88 22.58 9.23
CA LYS A 169 -15.09 23.18 7.90
C LYS A 169 -14.43 24.56 7.76
N ASP A 170 -14.13 25.19 8.89
CA ASP A 170 -13.57 26.55 8.97
C ASP A 170 -12.04 26.56 9.14
N ASP A 171 -11.41 25.41 9.42
CA ASP A 171 -9.96 25.27 9.55
C ASP A 171 -9.39 24.47 8.38
N TYR A 172 -8.93 25.20 7.37
CA TYR A 172 -8.28 24.64 6.18
C TYR A 172 -7.03 25.43 5.81
N THR A 173 -6.10 24.76 5.14
CA THR A 173 -4.98 25.38 4.43
C THR A 173 -5.11 25.11 2.95
N GLU A 174 -4.77 26.08 2.11
CA GLU A 174 -4.65 25.85 0.67
C GLU A 174 -3.35 25.11 0.40
N VAL A 175 -3.43 24.08 -0.45
CA VAL A 175 -2.29 23.25 -0.82
C VAL A 175 -2.28 23.06 -2.33
N GLU A 176 -1.08 22.99 -2.90
CA GLU A 176 -0.90 22.63 -4.30
C GLU A 176 -1.20 21.15 -4.52
N GLN A 177 -1.79 20.85 -5.67
CA GLN A 177 -2.03 19.51 -6.16
C GLN A 177 -1.14 19.24 -7.37
N LEU A 178 -0.58 18.03 -7.41
CA LEU A 178 0.14 17.50 -8.56
C LEU A 178 -0.62 16.29 -9.12
N SER A 179 -0.84 16.24 -10.43
CA SER A 179 -1.45 15.07 -11.05
C SER A 179 -0.52 13.85 -10.96
N ILE A 180 -1.05 12.75 -10.43
CA ILE A 180 -0.40 11.43 -10.45
C ILE A 180 -0.07 10.99 -11.87
N VAL A 181 -0.93 11.33 -12.82
CA VAL A 181 -0.78 10.91 -14.21
C VAL A 181 0.41 11.60 -14.84
N ASP A 182 0.50 12.91 -14.66
CA ASP A 182 1.61 13.71 -15.19
C ASP A 182 2.91 13.30 -14.50
N PHE A 183 2.90 13.19 -13.17
CA PHE A 183 4.08 12.78 -12.41
C PHE A 183 4.61 11.41 -12.85
N VAL A 184 3.77 10.38 -12.95
CA VAL A 184 4.20 9.03 -13.37
C VAL A 184 4.65 8.99 -14.84
N ARG A 185 4.12 9.86 -15.70
CA ARG A 185 4.57 9.95 -17.10
C ARG A 185 5.94 10.58 -17.21
N GLU A 186 6.23 11.59 -16.40
CA GLU A 186 7.53 12.25 -16.31
C GLU A 186 8.60 11.34 -15.73
N LEU A 187 8.22 10.36 -14.91
CA LEU A 187 9.15 9.33 -14.45
C LEU A 187 9.68 8.49 -15.63
N GLY A 188 11.00 8.54 -15.81
CA GLY A 188 11.73 7.80 -16.86
C GLY A 188 11.80 6.28 -16.62
N SER A 189 11.33 5.78 -15.49
CA SER A 189 11.36 4.37 -15.10
C SER A 189 10.04 3.93 -14.46
N PRO A 190 9.70 2.62 -14.49
CA PRO A 190 8.52 2.10 -13.82
C PRO A 190 8.54 2.31 -12.30
N VAL A 191 7.37 2.56 -11.73
CA VAL A 191 7.13 2.64 -10.30
C VAL A 191 6.90 1.23 -9.76
N ARG A 192 7.78 0.77 -8.87
CA ARG A 192 7.69 -0.56 -8.27
C ARG A 192 6.56 -0.65 -7.24
N ILE A 193 6.39 0.39 -6.45
CA ILE A 193 5.35 0.50 -5.42
C ILE A 193 4.80 1.92 -5.42
N LEU A 194 3.48 2.03 -5.51
CA LEU A 194 2.73 3.25 -5.24
C LEU A 194 1.85 3.01 -4.00
N LYS A 195 2.15 3.69 -2.90
CA LYS A 195 1.29 3.73 -1.71
C LYS A 195 0.41 4.98 -1.79
N ILE A 196 -0.90 4.83 -1.57
CA ILE A 196 -1.90 5.89 -1.62
C ILE A 196 -2.72 5.87 -0.34
N ASP A 197 -2.60 6.90 0.47
CA ASP A 197 -3.35 7.03 1.71
C ASP A 197 -3.40 8.53 2.00
N VAL A 198 -4.37 9.17 1.34
CA VAL A 198 -4.51 10.62 1.21
C VAL A 198 -5.86 11.09 1.78
N GLU A 199 -6.48 10.22 2.59
CA GLU A 199 -7.71 10.44 3.34
C GLU A 199 -8.88 10.99 2.50
N GLY A 200 -9.17 10.32 1.37
CA GLY A 200 -10.42 10.49 0.61
C GLY A 200 -10.25 10.72 -0.90
N ALA A 201 -9.05 11.07 -1.37
CA ALA A 201 -8.78 11.32 -2.79
C ALA A 201 -8.29 10.09 -3.56
N GLU A 202 -8.36 8.89 -2.96
CA GLU A 202 -7.82 7.66 -3.55
C GLU A 202 -8.62 7.19 -4.76
N VAL A 203 -9.95 7.28 -4.68
CA VAL A 203 -10.83 6.77 -5.73
C VAL A 203 -10.65 7.54 -7.06
N PRO A 204 -10.72 8.89 -7.11
CA PRO A 204 -10.42 9.62 -8.34
C PRO A 204 -9.00 9.35 -8.87
N MET A 205 -8.01 9.26 -7.97
CA MET A 205 -6.62 9.00 -8.36
C MET A 205 -6.49 7.62 -9.03
N LEU A 206 -7.07 6.58 -8.44
CA LEU A 206 -7.06 5.23 -9.00
C LEU A 206 -7.83 5.15 -10.32
N GLU A 207 -8.99 5.81 -10.43
CA GLU A 207 -9.73 5.90 -11.68
C GLU A 207 -8.88 6.54 -12.79
N SER A 208 -8.18 7.64 -12.51
CA SER A 208 -7.30 8.32 -13.47
C SER A 208 -6.13 7.44 -13.94
N ILE A 209 -5.50 6.69 -13.01
CA ILE A 209 -4.43 5.72 -13.30
C ILE A 209 -4.93 4.66 -14.29
N LEU A 210 -6.12 4.12 -14.03
CA LEU A 210 -6.73 3.08 -14.86
C LEU A 210 -7.12 3.62 -16.23
N SER A 211 -7.82 4.75 -16.30
CA SER A 211 -8.29 5.33 -17.57
C SER A 211 -7.16 5.82 -18.46
N CYS A 212 -6.06 6.31 -17.87
CA CYS A 212 -4.88 6.76 -18.61
C CYS A 212 -3.89 5.62 -18.95
N GLY A 213 -4.21 4.37 -18.60
CA GLY A 213 -3.44 3.20 -18.98
C GLY A 213 -2.08 3.08 -18.28
N LEU A 214 -1.92 3.63 -17.07
CA LEU A 214 -0.64 3.67 -16.36
C LEU A 214 -0.28 2.36 -15.66
N MET A 215 -1.14 1.35 -15.70
CA MET A 215 -0.88 0.03 -15.09
C MET A 215 0.30 -0.74 -15.71
N ASN A 216 0.81 -0.30 -16.86
CA ASN A 216 2.06 -0.81 -17.46
C ASN A 216 3.31 -0.14 -16.87
N LYS A 217 3.18 1.03 -16.25
CA LYS A 217 4.25 1.78 -15.58
C LYS A 217 4.27 1.56 -14.06
N ILE A 218 3.21 1.00 -13.48
CA ILE A 218 3.11 0.74 -12.05
C ILE A 218 2.97 -0.76 -11.80
N ASP A 219 3.85 -1.31 -10.97
CA ASP A 219 3.85 -2.75 -10.68
C ASP A 219 2.90 -3.12 -9.56
N MET A 220 2.90 -2.37 -8.46
CA MET A 220 2.04 -2.61 -7.31
C MET A 220 1.48 -1.30 -6.74
N ILE A 221 0.19 -1.31 -6.41
CA ILE A 221 -0.51 -0.22 -5.73
C ILE A 221 -1.07 -0.73 -4.42
N PHE A 222 -0.84 0.01 -3.34
CA PHE A 222 -1.45 -0.19 -2.04
C PHE A 222 -2.21 1.08 -1.68
N ALA A 223 -3.53 0.99 -1.53
CA ALA A 223 -4.37 2.14 -1.24
C ALA A 223 -5.27 1.90 -0.02
N GLU A 224 -5.44 2.91 0.82
CA GLU A 224 -6.46 2.92 1.86
C GLU A 224 -7.69 3.66 1.34
N THR A 225 -8.84 3.00 1.27
CA THR A 225 -10.08 3.67 0.86
C THR A 225 -10.92 4.04 2.07
N HIS A 226 -11.46 5.26 2.08
CA HIS A 226 -12.19 5.83 3.24
C HIS A 226 -13.71 5.85 3.05
N GLU A 227 -14.29 4.93 2.28
CA GLU A 227 -15.74 4.87 1.98
C GLU A 227 -16.63 4.74 3.22
N LYS A 228 -16.09 4.16 4.31
CA LYS A 228 -16.80 4.06 5.59
C LYS A 228 -16.92 5.41 6.31
N LYS A 229 -15.96 6.31 6.08
CA LYS A 229 -15.92 7.67 6.66
C LYS A 229 -16.57 8.70 5.73
N ILE A 230 -16.61 8.43 4.42
CA ILE A 230 -17.17 9.32 3.37
C ILE A 230 -18.21 8.53 2.55
N PRO A 231 -19.49 8.50 2.98
CA PRO A 231 -20.53 7.68 2.35
C PRO A 231 -20.74 7.94 0.86
N GLN A 232 -20.47 9.17 0.40
CA GLN A 232 -20.58 9.56 -1.01
C GLN A 232 -19.61 8.79 -1.91
N LEU A 233 -18.50 8.27 -1.37
CA LEU A 233 -17.54 7.47 -2.12
C LEU A 233 -17.95 6.00 -2.22
N ALA A 234 -18.90 5.51 -1.40
CA ALA A 234 -19.18 4.08 -1.28
C ALA A 234 -19.57 3.39 -2.60
N GLU A 235 -20.37 4.05 -3.43
CA GLU A 235 -20.76 3.50 -4.73
C GLU A 235 -19.58 3.45 -5.71
N ARG A 236 -18.83 4.54 -5.84
CA ARG A 236 -17.64 4.60 -6.70
C ARG A 236 -16.57 3.61 -6.25
N THR A 237 -16.29 3.54 -4.94
CA THR A 237 -15.36 2.55 -4.38
C THR A 237 -15.80 1.12 -4.67
N ARG A 238 -17.10 0.82 -4.59
CA ARG A 238 -17.62 -0.51 -4.94
C ARG A 238 -17.37 -0.85 -6.40
N ALA A 239 -17.69 0.06 -7.32
CA ALA A 239 -17.45 -0.13 -8.74
C ALA A 239 -15.95 -0.32 -9.05
N LEU A 240 -15.10 0.48 -8.41
CA LEU A 240 -13.65 0.39 -8.53
C LEU A 240 -13.11 -0.96 -8.00
N ARG A 241 -13.60 -1.42 -6.84
CA ARG A 241 -13.24 -2.74 -6.27
C ARG A 241 -13.58 -3.88 -7.22
N GLU A 242 -14.74 -3.86 -7.86
CA GLU A 242 -15.12 -4.89 -8.84
C GLU A 242 -14.26 -4.86 -10.11
N ALA A 243 -13.97 -3.66 -10.64
CA ALA A 243 -13.07 -3.51 -11.79
C ALA A 243 -11.66 -4.02 -11.48
N ILE A 244 -11.11 -3.68 -10.31
CA ILE A 244 -9.80 -4.15 -9.84
C ILE A 244 -9.80 -5.67 -9.65
N LYS A 245 -10.84 -6.23 -9.04
CA LYS A 245 -10.93 -7.67 -8.81
C LYS A 245 -10.92 -8.46 -10.12
N ARG A 246 -11.53 -7.93 -11.18
CA ARG A 246 -11.58 -8.56 -12.50
C ARG A 246 -10.22 -8.50 -13.22
N ASP A 247 -9.59 -7.32 -13.25
CA ASP A 247 -8.48 -7.06 -14.18
C ASP A 247 -7.11 -6.89 -13.48
N TRP A 248 -7.09 -6.53 -12.19
CA TRP A 248 -5.89 -6.03 -11.49
C TRP A 248 -5.67 -6.60 -10.08
N ALA A 249 -6.32 -7.70 -9.72
CA ALA A 249 -6.30 -8.27 -8.36
C ALA A 249 -4.90 -8.63 -7.82
N ASN A 250 -3.92 -8.82 -8.72
CA ASN A 250 -2.52 -9.12 -8.36
C ASN A 250 -1.64 -7.88 -8.26
N LYS A 251 -2.12 -6.72 -8.73
CA LYS A 251 -1.37 -5.46 -8.75
C LYS A 251 -1.89 -4.44 -7.75
N ILE A 252 -3.20 -4.38 -7.51
CA ILE A 252 -3.81 -3.36 -6.66
C ILE A 252 -4.41 -3.99 -5.40
N ASN A 253 -4.04 -3.44 -4.25
CA ASN A 253 -4.59 -3.79 -2.95
C ASN A 253 -5.25 -2.55 -2.33
N LEU A 254 -6.55 -2.64 -2.02
CA LEU A 254 -7.34 -1.52 -1.48
C LEU A 254 -7.63 -1.64 0.03
N ASP A 255 -6.89 -2.51 0.73
CA ASP A 255 -7.10 -2.83 2.14
C ASP A 255 -5.89 -2.38 2.98
N TRP A 256 -5.18 -1.33 2.55
CA TRP A 256 -4.14 -0.66 3.36
C TRP A 256 -4.81 0.09 4.52
N HIS A 257 -4.22 0.00 5.71
CA HIS A 257 -4.65 0.61 6.97
C HIS A 257 -3.45 0.74 7.92
#